data_AF-A0A661MWT3-F1
#
_entry.id   AF-A0A661MWT3-F1
#
_cell.length_a   1.000
_cell.length_b   1.000
_cell.length_c   1.000
_cell.angle_alpha   90.00
_cell.angle_beta   90.00
_cell.angle_gamma   90.00
#
_symmetry.space_group_name_H-M   'P 1'
#
loop_
_entity.id
_entity.type
_entity.pdbx_description
1 polymer ?
#
loop_
_entity_poly.entity_id
_entity_poly.type
_entity_poly.pdbx_seq_one_letter_code
_entity_poly.pdbx_strand_id
1 'polypeptide(L)'
;VPGWIDAPPGALSEAERAALQSYARAPTFHTDLAPTMLDMMGLWQLAELADHQGAMVGGSLLRPGRPDQVLSLTNCSGVWGCAFENWGVMQGWRKLHAREWDRDWLCYDVQQDRQEQKPLPLESCADLVDEAVRRFKGFPGRH
;
A
#
# COMPACT_ATOMS: atom_id res chain seq x y z
N VAL A 1 -10.89 -3.18 -4.72
CA VAL A 1 -11.30 -2.44 -5.94
C VAL A 1 -10.71 -3.15 -7.16
N PRO A 2 -11.43 -3.25 -8.29
CA PRO A 2 -10.84 -3.75 -9.53
C PRO A 2 -9.84 -2.74 -10.11
N GLY A 3 -8.82 -3.23 -10.82
CA GLY A 3 -7.81 -2.40 -11.49
C GLY A 3 -7.17 -3.13 -12.67
N TRP A 4 -6.89 -2.39 -13.74
CA TRP A 4 -6.33 -2.91 -15.00
C TRP A 4 -5.39 -1.87 -15.60
N ILE A 5 -4.33 -2.35 -16.26
CA ILE A 5 -3.43 -1.53 -17.10
C ILE A 5 -3.51 -2.12 -18.51
N ASP A 6 -4.06 -1.35 -19.43
CA ASP A 6 -4.07 -1.66 -20.85
C ASP A 6 -3.15 -0.68 -21.57
N ALA A 7 -2.10 -1.20 -22.21
CA ALA A 7 -1.08 -0.41 -22.89
C ALA A 7 -0.98 -0.88 -24.34
N PRO A 8 -1.14 0.03 -25.32
CA PRO A 8 -1.16 -0.33 -26.72
C PRO A 8 0.16 -0.94 -27.18
N PRO A 9 0.19 -1.66 -28.32
CA PRO A 9 1.43 -2.17 -28.89
C PRO A 9 2.50 -1.08 -29.01
N GLY A 10 3.71 -1.37 -28.56
CA GLY A 10 4.84 -0.43 -28.56
C GLY A 10 4.90 0.54 -27.37
N ALA A 11 3.86 0.64 -26.53
CA ALA A 11 3.89 1.50 -25.35
C ALA A 11 4.75 0.95 -24.20
N LEU A 12 4.88 -0.38 -24.12
CA LEU A 12 5.72 -1.07 -23.14
C LEU A 12 6.69 -1.99 -23.86
N SER A 13 7.92 -2.04 -23.37
CA SER A 13 8.87 -3.09 -23.71
C SER A 13 8.41 -4.45 -23.19
N GLU A 14 9.02 -5.53 -23.71
CA GLU A 14 8.74 -6.89 -23.24
C GLU A 14 9.07 -7.07 -21.75
N ALA A 15 10.14 -6.44 -21.27
CA ALA A 15 10.55 -6.48 -19.88
C ALA A 15 9.53 -5.80 -18.95
N GLU A 16 9.03 -4.63 -19.34
CA GLU A 16 8.01 -3.90 -18.57
C GLU A 16 6.67 -4.65 -18.56
N ARG A 17 6.30 -5.26 -19.68
CA ARG A 17 5.11 -6.13 -19.75
C ARG A 17 5.25 -7.35 -18.84
N ALA A 18 6.42 -7.99 -18.81
CA ALA A 18 6.70 -9.10 -17.90
C ALA A 18 6.66 -8.66 -16.42
N ALA A 19 7.19 -7.48 -16.10
CA ALA A 19 7.12 -6.90 -14.76
C ALA A 19 5.66 -6.70 -14.32
N LEU A 20 4.82 -6.06 -15.13
CA LEU A 20 3.40 -5.89 -14.83
C LEU A 20 2.69 -7.23 -14.60
N GLN A 21 2.96 -8.23 -15.44
CA GLN A 21 2.37 -9.56 -15.31
C GLN A 21 2.78 -10.26 -14.00
N SER A 22 4.00 -10.04 -13.52
CA SER A 22 4.47 -10.59 -12.25
C SER A 22 3.64 -10.10 -11.05
N TYR A 23 3.01 -8.91 -11.17
CA TYR A 23 2.18 -8.33 -10.12
C TYR A 23 0.70 -8.74 -10.18
N ALA A 24 0.26 -9.47 -11.20
CA ALA A 24 -1.15 -9.83 -11.39
C ALA A 24 -1.74 -10.66 -10.22
N ARG A 25 -0.89 -11.36 -9.47
CA ARG A 25 -1.25 -12.16 -8.29
C ARG A 25 -0.53 -11.69 -7.01
N ALA A 26 0.15 -10.54 -7.07
CA ALA A 26 0.83 -9.93 -5.95
C ALA A 26 -0.03 -8.80 -5.35
N PRO A 27 0.18 -8.42 -4.08
CA PRO A 27 -0.49 -7.28 -3.51
C PRO A 27 0.02 -6.00 -4.20
N THR A 28 -0.90 -5.20 -4.72
CA THR A 28 -0.66 -3.89 -5.34
C THR A 28 -1.61 -2.86 -4.76
N PHE A 29 -1.22 -1.59 -4.81
CA PHE A 29 -1.97 -0.49 -4.22
C PHE A 29 -2.18 0.63 -5.22
N HIS A 30 -3.25 1.41 -5.05
CA HIS A 30 -3.52 2.55 -5.92
C HIS A 30 -2.38 3.58 -5.94
N THR A 31 -1.61 3.67 -4.86
CA THR A 31 -0.42 4.53 -4.75
C THR A 31 0.70 4.15 -5.71
N ASP A 32 0.68 2.93 -6.27
CA ASP A 32 1.65 2.47 -7.27
C ASP A 32 1.36 3.05 -8.67
N LEU A 33 0.15 3.57 -8.92
CA LEU A 33 -0.23 4.06 -10.24
C LEU A 33 0.53 5.32 -10.65
N ALA A 34 0.66 6.29 -9.74
CA ALA A 34 1.40 7.53 -10.01
C ALA A 34 2.87 7.28 -10.42
N PRO A 35 3.69 6.53 -9.65
CA PRO A 35 5.07 6.23 -10.05
C PRO A 35 5.12 5.37 -11.33
N THR A 36 4.17 4.46 -11.54
CA THR A 36 4.07 3.66 -12.78
C THR A 36 3.82 4.55 -14.01
N MET A 37 2.92 5.53 -13.90
CA MET A 37 2.64 6.47 -15.00
C MET A 37 3.85 7.35 -15.32
N LEU A 38 4.53 7.88 -14.29
CA LEU A 38 5.75 8.68 -14.47
C LEU A 38 6.88 7.87 -15.13
N ASP A 39 7.03 6.60 -14.75
CA ASP A 39 8.01 5.69 -15.35
C ASP A 39 7.68 5.40 -16.82
N MET A 40 6.41 5.13 -17.14
CA MET A 40 5.94 4.94 -18.51
C MET A 40 6.17 6.18 -19.39
N MET A 41 6.08 7.39 -18.82
CA MET A 41 6.34 8.64 -19.52
C MET A 41 7.84 8.96 -19.65
N GLY A 42 8.73 8.10 -19.15
CA GLY A 42 10.17 8.33 -19.12
C GLY A 42 10.63 9.40 -18.12
N LEU A 43 9.74 9.84 -17.24
CA LEU A 43 10.03 10.90 -16.26
C LEU A 43 10.71 10.35 -15.01
N TRP A 44 10.51 9.06 -14.69
CA TRP A 44 10.99 8.46 -13.44
C TRP A 44 12.52 8.48 -13.26
N GLN A 45 13.30 8.63 -14.32
CA GLN A 45 14.77 8.70 -14.23
C GLN A 45 15.32 10.13 -14.33
N LEU A 46 14.44 11.14 -14.41
CA LEU A 46 14.86 12.54 -14.45
C LEU A 46 15.39 12.96 -13.08
N ALA A 47 16.56 13.61 -13.09
CA ALA A 47 17.21 14.09 -11.88
C ALA A 47 16.34 15.12 -11.14
N GLU A 48 15.54 15.88 -11.87
CA GLU A 48 14.60 16.88 -11.36
C GLU A 48 13.47 16.25 -10.53
N LEU A 49 13.19 14.96 -10.69
CA LEU A 49 12.21 14.23 -9.90
C LEU A 49 12.82 13.44 -8.74
N ALA A 50 14.15 13.40 -8.60
CA ALA A 50 14.82 12.59 -7.59
C ALA A 50 14.34 12.93 -6.16
N ASP A 51 14.20 14.22 -5.84
CA ASP A 51 13.72 14.67 -4.53
C ASP A 51 12.25 14.29 -4.27
N HIS A 52 11.45 14.16 -5.32
CA HIS A 52 10.05 13.79 -5.23
C HIS A 52 9.82 12.28 -5.18
N GLN A 53 10.75 11.48 -5.69
CA GLN A 53 10.66 10.02 -5.66
C GLN A 53 10.62 9.46 -4.24
N GLY A 54 11.46 9.99 -3.34
CA GLY A 54 11.47 9.57 -1.94
C GLY A 54 10.19 9.90 -1.17
N ALA A 55 9.40 10.87 -1.65
CA ALA A 55 8.13 11.25 -1.03
C ALA A 55 6.94 10.42 -1.56
N MET A 56 7.10 9.70 -2.67
CA MET A 56 6.04 8.85 -3.20
C MET A 56 5.90 7.58 -2.37
N VAL A 57 4.66 7.28 -1.99
CA VAL A 57 4.35 6.14 -1.10
C VAL A 57 4.40 4.79 -1.84
N GLY A 58 4.06 4.78 -3.14
CA GLY A 58 4.08 3.57 -3.96
C GLY A 58 5.36 3.43 -4.79
N GLY A 59 5.45 2.35 -5.56
CA GLY A 59 6.53 2.10 -6.51
C GLY A 59 6.02 1.78 -7.91
N SER A 60 6.83 2.07 -8.94
CA SER A 60 6.49 1.72 -10.32
C SER A 60 6.33 0.20 -10.48
N LEU A 61 5.23 -0.22 -11.11
CA LEU A 61 4.95 -1.62 -11.44
C LEU A 61 5.66 -2.06 -12.74
N LEU A 62 6.36 -1.15 -13.43
CA LEU A 62 7.18 -1.47 -14.60
C LEU A 62 8.55 -2.05 -14.22
N ARG A 63 8.88 -2.06 -12.93
CA ARG A 63 10.14 -2.59 -12.39
C ARG A 63 9.85 -3.84 -11.55
N PRO A 64 10.51 -4.98 -11.79
CA PRO A 64 10.29 -6.18 -10.99
C PRO A 64 10.93 -6.03 -9.60
N GLY A 65 10.53 -6.89 -8.66
CA GLY A 65 11.23 -7.03 -7.38
C GLY A 65 11.10 -5.85 -6.44
N ARG A 66 10.06 -5.01 -6.60
CA ARG A 66 9.69 -3.96 -5.65
C ARG A 66 9.78 -4.46 -4.20
N PRO A 67 10.44 -3.71 -3.29
CA PRO A 67 10.46 -4.05 -1.87
C PRO A 67 9.05 -4.03 -1.29
N ASP A 68 8.79 -4.95 -0.37
CA ASP A 68 7.50 -5.04 0.33
C ASP A 68 7.42 -3.95 1.41
N GLN A 69 6.93 -2.78 1.00
CA GLN A 69 6.83 -1.60 1.85
C GLN A 69 5.59 -1.67 2.74
N VAL A 70 5.71 -1.11 3.96
CA VAL A 70 4.56 -0.91 4.83
C VAL A 70 3.77 0.29 4.32
N LEU A 71 2.49 0.08 4.01
CA LEU A 71 1.59 1.07 3.43
C LEU A 71 0.51 1.46 4.42
N SER A 72 0.22 2.76 4.48
CA SER A 72 -0.80 3.31 5.37
C SER A 72 -2.20 3.02 4.83
N LEU A 73 -3.10 2.58 5.71
CA LEU A 73 -4.53 2.46 5.45
C LEU A 73 -5.25 3.43 6.39
N THR A 74 -6.05 4.34 5.85
CA THR A 74 -6.85 5.24 6.68
C THR A 74 -8.04 5.78 5.89
N ASN A 75 -9.14 6.07 6.60
CA ASN A 75 -10.25 6.86 6.06
C ASN A 75 -10.06 8.38 6.28
N CYS A 76 -9.01 8.78 7.00
CA CYS A 76 -8.67 10.16 7.27
C CYS A 76 -7.86 10.75 6.11
N SER A 77 -7.94 12.05 5.92
CA SER A 77 -7.03 12.77 5.02
C SER A 77 -6.52 14.03 5.70
N GLY A 78 -5.40 14.59 5.20
CA GLY A 78 -4.91 15.87 5.71
C GLY A 78 -5.83 17.06 5.43
N VAL A 79 -6.80 16.91 4.52
CA VAL A 79 -7.73 17.97 4.09
C VAL A 79 -9.09 17.83 4.76
N TRP A 80 -9.55 16.60 4.95
CA TRP A 80 -10.84 16.27 5.54
C TRP A 80 -10.66 15.41 6.78
N GLY A 81 -11.27 15.84 7.89
CA GLY A 81 -11.39 15.01 9.09
C GLY A 81 -12.13 13.71 8.79
N CYS A 82 -11.87 12.69 9.60
CA CYS A 82 -12.51 11.39 9.47
C CYS A 82 -13.88 11.43 10.18
N ALA A 83 -14.89 10.79 9.59
CA ALA A 83 -16.22 10.69 10.22
C ALA A 83 -16.18 9.89 11.55
N PHE A 84 -15.28 8.93 11.61
CA PHE A 84 -14.86 8.16 12.77
C PHE A 84 -13.44 7.67 12.48
N GLU A 85 -12.64 7.45 13.50
CA GLU A 85 -11.23 7.13 13.29
C GLU A 85 -11.05 5.65 12.93
N ASN A 86 -10.43 5.42 11.77
CA ASN A 86 -10.04 4.09 11.32
C ASN A 86 -8.72 4.20 10.58
N TRP A 87 -7.70 3.53 11.12
CA TRP A 87 -6.41 3.45 10.48
C TRP A 87 -5.69 2.15 10.81
N GLY A 88 -4.64 1.93 10.04
CA GLY A 88 -3.84 0.73 10.09
C GLY A 88 -2.75 0.76 9.03
N VAL A 89 -2.09 -0.37 8.87
CA VAL A 89 -1.06 -0.55 7.87
C VAL A 89 -1.18 -1.92 7.21
N MET A 90 -0.57 -2.04 6.04
CA MET A 90 -0.47 -3.29 5.32
C MET A 90 0.95 -3.48 4.81
N GLN A 91 1.46 -4.71 4.89
CA GLN A 91 2.71 -5.11 4.26
C GLN A 91 2.50 -6.49 3.64
N GLY A 92 2.70 -6.58 2.33
CA GLY A 92 2.33 -7.75 1.56
C GLY A 92 0.85 -8.07 1.75
N TRP A 93 0.56 -9.27 2.28
CA TRP A 93 -0.78 -9.73 2.61
C TRP A 93 -1.15 -9.58 4.09
N ARG A 94 -0.22 -9.12 4.94
CA ARG A 94 -0.50 -8.87 6.36
C ARG A 94 -1.14 -7.50 6.50
N LYS A 95 -2.33 -7.47 7.08
CA LYS A 95 -3.08 -6.25 7.38
C LYS A 95 -3.22 -6.11 8.88
N LEU A 96 -2.87 -4.94 9.40
CA LEU A 96 -3.19 -4.50 10.75
C LEU A 96 -4.13 -3.31 10.65
N HIS A 97 -5.24 -3.32 11.39
CA HIS A 97 -6.09 -2.13 11.49
C HIS A 97 -6.87 -2.09 12.80
N ALA A 98 -7.40 -0.92 13.12
CA ALA A 98 -8.36 -0.73 14.20
C ALA A 98 -9.35 0.38 13.83
N ARG A 99 -10.50 0.37 14.49
CA ARG A 99 -11.50 1.44 14.48
C ARG A 99 -11.59 2.02 15.89
N GLU A 100 -12.12 3.23 16.02
CA GLU A 100 -12.23 3.94 17.30
C GLU A 100 -12.97 3.17 18.41
N TRP A 101 -13.86 2.24 18.05
CA TRP A 101 -14.60 1.40 18.99
C TRP A 101 -14.00 0.00 19.19
N ASP A 102 -12.95 -0.37 18.46
CA ASP A 102 -12.26 -1.62 18.69
C ASP A 102 -11.46 -1.54 20.01
N ARG A 103 -11.35 -2.66 20.71
CA ARG A 103 -10.63 -2.69 22.00
C ARG A 103 -9.12 -2.78 21.84
N ASP A 104 -8.69 -3.37 20.73
CA ASP A 104 -7.30 -3.64 20.38
C ASP A 104 -7.14 -3.70 18.86
N TRP A 105 -5.90 -3.78 18.39
CA TRP A 105 -5.57 -3.94 16.97
C TRP A 105 -6.02 -5.30 16.44
N LEU A 106 -6.47 -5.33 15.18
CA LEU A 106 -6.86 -6.54 14.48
C LEU A 106 -5.84 -6.87 13.38
N CYS A 107 -5.21 -8.04 13.47
CA CYS A 107 -4.20 -8.55 12.54
C CYS A 107 -4.79 -9.67 11.67
N TYR A 108 -4.56 -9.63 10.36
CA TYR A 108 -5.03 -10.63 9.40
C TYR A 108 -4.00 -10.92 8.32
N ASP A 109 -4.01 -12.15 7.80
CA ASP A 109 -3.46 -12.49 6.48
C ASP A 109 -4.62 -12.50 5.48
N VAL A 110 -4.71 -11.48 4.64
CA VAL A 110 -5.85 -11.32 3.72
C VAL A 110 -5.73 -12.18 2.46
N GLN A 111 -4.59 -12.86 2.25
CA GLN A 111 -4.46 -13.87 1.20
C GLN A 111 -5.18 -15.14 1.60
N GLN A 112 -5.01 -15.56 2.86
CA GLN A 112 -5.60 -16.76 3.44
C GLN A 112 -7.03 -16.52 3.93
N ASP A 113 -7.30 -15.35 4.49
CA ASP A 113 -8.60 -14.94 5.03
C ASP A 113 -9.10 -13.65 4.38
N ARG A 114 -9.58 -13.79 3.14
CA ARG A 114 -10.08 -12.65 2.33
C ARG A 114 -11.27 -11.91 2.92
N GLN A 115 -11.95 -12.51 3.91
CA GLN A 115 -13.11 -11.92 4.56
C GLN A 115 -12.79 -11.40 5.96
N GLU A 116 -11.53 -11.50 6.41
CA GLU A 116 -11.06 -10.96 7.69
C GLU A 116 -11.90 -11.46 8.88
N GLN A 117 -12.27 -12.74 8.86
CA GLN A 117 -13.09 -13.38 9.88
C GLN A 117 -12.28 -13.99 11.02
N LYS A 118 -11.01 -14.31 10.78
CA LYS A 118 -10.14 -15.06 11.68
C LYS A 118 -8.89 -14.24 11.95
N PRO A 119 -8.92 -13.34 12.95
CA PRO A 119 -7.74 -12.56 13.30
C PRO A 119 -6.61 -13.50 13.71
N LEU A 120 -5.41 -13.18 13.26
CA LEU A 120 -4.18 -13.79 13.74
C LEU A 120 -3.87 -13.26 15.15
N PRO A 121 -3.07 -14.00 15.95
CA PRO A 121 -2.48 -13.45 17.17
C PRO A 121 -1.71 -12.17 16.85
N LEU A 122 -1.87 -11.13 17.69
CA LEU A 122 -1.33 -9.79 17.44
C LEU A 122 0.19 -9.79 17.28
N GLU A 123 0.87 -10.74 17.91
CA GLU A 123 2.31 -10.97 17.81
C GLU A 123 2.77 -11.21 16.36
N SER A 124 1.87 -11.72 15.50
CA SER A 124 2.13 -11.94 14.06
C SER A 124 2.24 -10.62 13.26
N CYS A 125 1.80 -9.52 13.86
CA CYS A 125 1.82 -8.16 13.31
C CYS A 125 2.52 -7.17 14.25
N ALA A 126 3.37 -7.61 15.19
CA ALA A 126 4.01 -6.71 16.16
C ALA A 126 4.80 -5.58 15.47
N ASP A 127 5.51 -5.90 14.40
CA ASP A 127 6.22 -4.94 13.54
C ASP A 127 5.28 -3.91 12.89
N LEU A 128 4.07 -4.34 12.52
CA LEU A 128 3.05 -3.46 11.95
C LEU A 128 2.39 -2.57 13.01
N VAL A 129 2.32 -3.00 14.27
CA VAL A 129 1.80 -2.18 15.37
C VAL A 129 2.71 -0.98 15.58
N ASP A 130 4.02 -1.22 15.67
CA ASP A 130 5.01 -0.15 15.81
C ASP A 130 4.93 0.85 14.65
N GLU A 131 4.80 0.35 13.42
CA GLU A 131 4.63 1.18 12.23
C GLU A 131 3.34 2.00 12.23
N ALA A 132 2.21 1.40 12.65
CA ALA A 132 0.93 2.10 12.74
C ALA A 132 0.99 3.21 13.78
N VAL A 133 1.50 2.94 14.99
CA VAL A 133 1.66 3.93 16.07
C VAL A 133 2.58 5.06 15.63
N ARG A 134 3.71 4.74 14.97
CA ARG A 134 4.66 5.75 14.46
C ARG A 134 4.01 6.73 13.47
N ARG A 135 3.17 6.21 12.57
CA ARG A 135 2.51 6.97 11.49
C ARG A 135 1.32 7.78 11.98
N PHE A 136 0.42 7.15 12.74
CA PHE A 136 -0.86 7.74 13.14
C PHE A 136 -0.86 8.32 14.55
N LYS A 137 0.28 8.23 15.25
CA LYS A 137 0.49 8.77 16.62
C LYS A 137 -0.33 8.07 17.71
N GLY A 138 -1.01 6.97 17.40
CA GLY A 138 -1.72 6.19 18.40
C GLY A 138 -2.74 5.22 17.84
N PHE A 139 -3.54 4.69 18.77
CA PHE A 139 -4.71 3.85 18.48
C PHE A 139 -5.90 4.76 18.11
N PRO A 140 -6.74 4.39 17.14
CA PRO A 140 -7.95 5.15 16.81
C PRO A 140 -8.82 5.46 18.03
N GLY A 141 -9.27 6.70 18.19
CA GLY A 141 -10.13 7.14 19.29
C GLY A 141 -9.40 7.36 20.62
N ARG A 142 -8.07 7.24 20.66
CA ARG A 142 -7.25 7.49 21.86
C ARG A 142 -6.20 8.54 21.55
N HIS A 143 -6.57 9.81 21.78
CA HIS A 143 -5.66 10.97 21.73
C HIS A 143 -5.30 11.47 23.11
#